data_AF-A0A7V0QRU7-F1
#
_entry.id   AF-A0A7V0QRU7-F1
#
_cell.length_a   1.000
_cell.length_b   1.000
_cell.length_c   1.000
_cell.angle_alpha   90.00
_cell.angle_beta   90.00
_cell.angle_gamma   90.00
#
_symmetry.space_group_name_H-M   'P 1'
#
loop_
_entity.id
_entity.type
_entity.pdbx_description
1 polymer ?
#
loop_
_entity_poly.entity_id
_entity_poly.type
_entity_poly.pdbx_seq_one_letter_code
_entity_poly.pdbx_strand_id
1 'polypeptide(L)'
;MSNNLGHLFDEMEKIIESPDNLKNGRFWENQTWPRDMWRGFPRLNPSQAIPFLVFPDNALWAKILKVDLRDYYSDAETHLKTQLRMNIYHFNNWKDNTYYTKDLFIWFGVVTELSFFGPKIIFFPNREGWIENPPLLEKKEKLASLKCPDFYKSGLMPRIHEFYEKMNKLVNGRFRVLFPMWVRGPFCIAAHLRGLDNIIIDMLEDPEFVHELMRFITDSEKEWVKERAKFLHLPIDKTFLFNDEIGLPLITPEMYEEFVLPYEIELANFYGGILYWHSCGDTSDFITLIKKIPGLKMFHVGPKT
;
A
#
# COMPACT_ATOMS: atom_id res chain seq x y z
N MET A 1 19.36 -8.31 -18.94
CA MET A 1 18.47 -9.25 -18.24
C MET A 1 17.57 -9.90 -19.27
N SER A 2 17.34 -11.21 -19.16
CA SER A 2 16.39 -11.94 -20.00
C SER A 2 14.99 -11.33 -19.87
N ASN A 3 14.20 -11.36 -20.95
CA ASN A 3 12.78 -11.00 -20.93
C ASN A 3 11.86 -12.22 -21.11
N ASN A 4 12.45 -13.42 -21.13
CA ASN A 4 11.71 -14.67 -21.19
C ASN A 4 11.19 -15.01 -19.79
N LEU A 5 9.89 -15.24 -19.68
CA LEU A 5 9.22 -15.41 -18.39
C LEU A 5 9.68 -16.68 -17.65
N GLY A 6 9.86 -17.80 -18.35
CA GLY A 6 10.34 -19.05 -17.75
C GLY A 6 11.73 -18.88 -17.12
N HIS A 7 12.63 -18.21 -17.83
CA HIS A 7 13.97 -17.90 -17.32
C HIS A 7 13.94 -17.00 -16.07
N LEU A 8 13.08 -15.99 -16.05
CA LEU A 8 12.95 -15.09 -14.88
C LEU A 8 12.44 -15.86 -13.65
N PHE A 9 11.51 -16.80 -13.83
CA PHE A 9 11.08 -17.68 -12.74
C PHE A 9 12.23 -18.57 -12.24
N ASP A 10 12.98 -19.20 -13.14
CA ASP A 10 14.10 -20.06 -12.77
C ASP A 10 15.19 -19.29 -12.01
N GLU A 11 15.48 -18.05 -12.42
CA GLU A 11 16.41 -17.17 -11.70
C GLU A 11 15.90 -16.80 -10.32
N MET A 12 14.62 -16.44 -10.19
CA MET A 12 14.03 -16.12 -8.89
C MET A 12 14.01 -17.32 -7.94
N GLU A 13 13.71 -18.53 -8.41
CA GLU A 13 13.73 -19.73 -7.57
C GLU A 13 15.14 -20.01 -7.04
N LYS A 14 16.17 -19.87 -7.89
CA LYS A 14 17.57 -19.96 -7.45
C LYS A 14 17.92 -18.91 -6.39
N ILE A 15 17.45 -17.67 -6.56
CA ILE A 15 17.64 -16.61 -5.57
C ILE A 15 16.97 -16.98 -4.26
N ILE A 16 15.72 -17.44 -4.30
CA ILE A 16 14.93 -17.78 -3.12
C ILE A 16 15.61 -18.88 -2.29
N GLU A 17 16.19 -19.88 -2.95
CA GLU A 17 16.89 -21.01 -2.32
C GLU A 17 18.36 -20.70 -1.99
N SER A 18 18.88 -19.54 -2.41
CA SER A 18 20.29 -19.20 -2.23
C SER A 18 20.67 -19.04 -0.75
N PRO A 19 21.92 -19.40 -0.37
CA PRO A 19 22.41 -19.18 0.99
C PRO A 19 22.29 -17.74 1.48
N ASP A 20 22.47 -16.75 0.58
CA ASP A 20 22.38 -15.33 0.92
C ASP A 20 20.94 -14.91 1.23
N ASN A 21 19.96 -15.36 0.45
CA ASN A 21 18.56 -15.10 0.74
C ASN A 21 18.11 -15.80 2.03
N LEU A 22 18.52 -17.04 2.25
CA LEU A 22 18.24 -17.78 3.49
C LEU A 22 18.87 -17.13 4.72
N LYS A 23 20.05 -16.52 4.57
CA LYS A 23 20.69 -15.70 5.61
C LYS A 23 19.84 -14.45 5.89
N ASN A 24 19.39 -13.75 4.85
CA ASN A 24 18.51 -12.59 5.01
C ASN A 24 17.18 -12.96 5.68
N GLY A 25 16.59 -14.11 5.37
CA GLY A 25 15.36 -14.61 5.99
C GLY A 25 15.44 -14.75 7.53
N ARG A 26 16.64 -14.80 8.13
CA ARG A 26 16.82 -14.84 9.59
C ARG A 26 16.52 -13.50 10.26
N PHE A 27 16.53 -12.39 9.53
CA PHE A 27 16.16 -11.06 10.06
C PHE A 27 14.66 -10.87 10.20
N TRP A 28 13.83 -11.71 9.58
CA TRP A 28 12.43 -11.35 9.36
C TRP A 28 11.45 -12.38 9.89
N GLU A 29 10.35 -11.90 10.45
CA GLU A 29 9.18 -12.74 10.72
C GLU A 29 8.49 -13.12 9.41
N ASN A 30 7.81 -14.28 9.43
CA ASN A 30 7.05 -14.73 8.29
C ASN A 30 5.69 -14.01 8.26
N GLN A 31 5.59 -12.95 7.46
CA GLN A 31 4.36 -12.20 7.26
C GLN A 31 4.21 -11.83 5.78
N THR A 32 3.01 -12.01 5.25
CA THR A 32 2.70 -11.66 3.86
C THR A 32 2.72 -10.14 3.67
N TRP A 33 3.25 -9.67 2.55
CA TRP A 33 3.33 -8.26 2.18
C TRP A 33 2.77 -8.07 0.75
N PRO A 34 1.47 -7.82 0.58
CA PRO A 34 0.78 -7.91 -0.72
C PRO A 34 0.91 -6.64 -1.58
N ARG A 35 2.08 -5.99 -1.55
CA ARG A 35 2.36 -4.78 -2.33
C ARG A 35 3.84 -4.61 -2.59
N ASP A 36 4.18 -3.54 -3.30
CA ASP A 36 5.55 -3.14 -3.56
C ASP A 36 6.31 -2.73 -2.29
N MET A 37 7.60 -2.40 -2.45
CA MET A 37 8.40 -1.79 -1.39
C MET A 37 8.35 -2.58 -0.07
N TRP A 38 8.76 -3.84 -0.14
CA TRP A 38 8.78 -4.73 1.02
C TRP A 38 9.55 -4.12 2.20
N ARG A 39 8.97 -4.10 3.40
CA ARG A 39 9.64 -3.63 4.63
C ARG A 39 9.94 -4.74 5.62
N GLY A 40 9.21 -5.86 5.50
CA GLY A 40 9.28 -6.97 6.45
C GLY A 40 8.87 -6.57 7.87
N PHE A 41 8.94 -7.54 8.79
CA PHE A 41 8.86 -7.30 10.23
C PHE A 41 10.14 -7.87 10.85
N PRO A 42 11.04 -7.04 11.37
CA PRO A 42 12.32 -7.52 11.86
C PRO A 42 12.13 -8.34 13.15
N ARG A 43 12.83 -9.47 13.25
CA ARG A 43 12.94 -10.22 14.50
C ARG A 43 13.79 -9.41 15.47
N LEU A 44 13.21 -9.02 16.59
CA LEU A 44 13.91 -8.28 17.63
C LEU A 44 14.78 -9.24 18.45
N ASN A 45 16.05 -9.38 18.06
CA ASN A 45 17.06 -10.12 18.81
C ASN A 45 18.21 -9.17 19.19
N PRO A 46 18.49 -8.95 20.49
CA PRO A 46 19.55 -8.04 20.95
C PRO A 46 20.95 -8.37 20.40
N SER A 47 21.19 -9.62 20.00
CA SER A 47 22.49 -10.07 19.46
C SER A 47 22.58 -10.00 17.92
N GLN A 48 21.49 -9.64 17.24
CA GLN A 48 21.40 -9.58 15.79
C GLN A 48 21.72 -8.18 15.28
N ALA A 49 22.38 -8.10 14.13
CA ALA A 49 22.58 -6.82 13.45
C ALA A 49 21.22 -6.19 13.06
N ILE A 50 21.13 -4.87 13.07
CA ILE A 50 19.94 -4.15 12.62
C ILE A 50 19.84 -4.32 11.10
N PRO A 51 18.77 -4.94 10.56
CA PRO A 51 18.63 -5.08 9.13
C PRO A 51 18.35 -3.71 8.50
N PHE A 52 18.85 -3.50 7.29
CA PHE A 52 18.50 -2.33 6.49
C PHE A 52 18.02 -2.77 5.11
N LEU A 53 17.20 -1.92 4.50
CA LEU A 53 16.53 -2.19 3.24
C LEU A 53 16.66 -0.99 2.30
N VAL A 54 16.77 -1.26 1.01
CA VAL A 54 16.84 -0.24 -0.04
C VAL A 54 15.73 -0.47 -1.05
N PHE A 55 14.72 0.39 -1.02
CA PHE A 55 13.57 0.30 -1.92
C PHE A 55 13.29 1.65 -2.58
N PRO A 56 13.74 1.83 -3.82
CA PRO A 56 13.43 3.05 -4.55
C PRO A 56 12.04 3.00 -5.18
N ASP A 57 11.53 4.19 -5.48
CA ASP A 57 10.29 4.41 -6.21
C ASP A 57 10.31 3.81 -7.63
N ASN A 58 9.13 3.50 -8.19
CA ASN A 58 9.02 2.95 -9.54
C ASN A 58 9.58 3.89 -10.61
N ALA A 59 9.65 5.21 -10.38
CA ALA A 59 10.33 6.15 -11.26
C ALA A 59 11.83 5.83 -11.44
N LEU A 60 12.51 5.33 -10.39
CA LEU A 60 13.90 4.91 -10.51
C LEU A 60 13.99 3.55 -11.21
N TRP A 61 13.11 2.61 -10.87
CA TRP A 61 13.05 1.31 -11.55
C TRP A 61 12.77 1.42 -13.05
N ALA A 62 11.92 2.36 -13.46
CA ALA A 62 11.66 2.68 -14.85
C ALA A 62 12.94 3.01 -15.61
N LYS A 63 13.85 3.78 -14.98
CA LYS A 63 15.17 4.12 -15.55
C LYS A 63 16.13 2.94 -15.56
N ILE A 64 16.23 2.20 -14.46
CA ILE A 64 17.15 1.05 -14.32
C ILE A 64 16.78 -0.05 -15.32
N LEU A 65 15.49 -0.39 -15.39
CA LEU A 65 14.99 -1.49 -16.22
C LEU A 65 14.56 -1.06 -17.62
N LYS A 66 14.57 0.25 -17.92
CA LYS A 66 14.11 0.82 -19.18
C LYS A 66 12.69 0.36 -19.54
N VAL A 67 11.78 0.46 -18.57
CA VAL A 67 10.37 0.09 -18.71
C VAL A 67 9.51 1.35 -18.70
N ASP A 68 8.52 1.39 -19.60
CA ASP A 68 7.47 2.41 -19.56
C ASP A 68 6.46 2.00 -18.46
N LEU A 69 6.27 2.85 -17.45
CA LEU A 69 5.38 2.53 -16.35
C LEU A 69 3.91 2.42 -16.79
N ARG A 70 3.51 3.01 -17.92
CA ARG A 70 2.16 2.82 -18.45
C ARG A 70 1.92 1.38 -18.84
N ASP A 71 2.91 0.74 -19.48
CA ASP A 71 2.85 -0.68 -19.84
C ASP A 71 2.81 -1.55 -18.57
N TYR A 72 3.63 -1.21 -17.58
CA TYR A 72 3.64 -1.87 -16.26
C TYR A 72 2.28 -1.83 -15.55
N TYR A 73 1.52 -0.74 -15.73
CA TYR A 73 0.19 -0.58 -15.13
C TYR A 73 -0.97 -1.02 -16.04
N SER A 74 -0.73 -1.36 -17.31
CA SER A 74 -1.78 -1.75 -18.27
C SER A 74 -1.74 -3.22 -18.71
N ASP A 75 -0.58 -3.89 -18.60
CA ASP A 75 -0.43 -5.27 -19.05
C ASP A 75 0.07 -6.20 -17.93
N ALA A 76 -0.68 -7.27 -17.67
CA ALA A 76 -0.42 -8.19 -16.55
C ALA A 76 0.89 -8.98 -16.71
N GLU A 77 1.26 -9.35 -17.94
CA GLU A 77 2.52 -10.07 -18.18
C GLU A 77 3.72 -9.13 -17.99
N THR A 78 3.62 -7.89 -18.48
CA THR A 78 4.63 -6.84 -18.28
C THR A 78 4.76 -6.48 -16.81
N HIS A 79 3.66 -6.39 -16.07
CA HIS A 79 3.64 -6.19 -14.63
C HIS A 79 4.48 -7.26 -13.91
N LEU A 80 4.15 -8.52 -14.18
CA LEU A 80 4.80 -9.67 -13.59
C LEU A 80 6.28 -9.76 -13.96
N LYS A 81 6.62 -9.63 -15.25
CA LYS A 81 8.01 -9.66 -15.72
C LYS A 81 8.84 -8.55 -15.09
N THR A 82 8.28 -7.35 -14.98
CA THR A 82 8.97 -6.19 -14.39
C THR A 82 9.26 -6.43 -12.92
N GLN A 83 8.31 -6.97 -12.16
CA GLN A 83 8.50 -7.33 -10.75
C GLN A 83 9.61 -8.37 -10.55
N LEU A 84 9.64 -9.43 -11.37
CA LEU A 84 10.73 -10.42 -11.33
C LEU A 84 12.08 -9.77 -11.67
N ARG A 85 12.13 -8.92 -12.70
CA ARG A 85 13.35 -8.20 -13.10
C ARG A 85 13.84 -7.23 -12.02
N MET A 86 12.93 -6.53 -11.33
CA MET A 86 13.26 -5.69 -10.18
C MET A 86 13.93 -6.52 -9.09
N ASN A 87 13.33 -7.64 -8.69
CA ASN A 87 13.85 -8.51 -7.64
C ASN A 87 15.21 -9.13 -8.01
N ILE A 88 15.34 -9.66 -9.22
CA ILE A 88 16.61 -10.24 -9.72
C ILE A 88 17.69 -9.17 -9.76
N TYR A 89 17.39 -7.98 -10.29
CA TYR A 89 18.35 -6.89 -10.31
C TYR A 89 18.75 -6.47 -8.90
N HIS A 90 17.76 -6.27 -8.03
CA HIS A 90 17.98 -5.84 -6.65
C HIS A 90 18.92 -6.82 -5.94
N PHE A 91 18.59 -8.11 -5.90
CA PHE A 91 19.41 -9.13 -5.24
C PHE A 91 20.85 -9.18 -5.77
N ASN A 92 21.05 -9.02 -7.09
CA ASN A 92 22.38 -9.11 -7.69
C ASN A 92 23.23 -7.85 -7.54
N ASN A 93 22.62 -6.68 -7.27
CA ASN A 93 23.33 -5.40 -7.33
C ASN A 93 23.36 -4.64 -6.00
N TRP A 94 22.40 -4.83 -5.10
CA TRP A 94 22.39 -4.15 -3.79
C TRP A 94 22.62 -5.15 -2.67
N LYS A 95 23.39 -4.71 -1.68
CA LYS A 95 23.78 -5.52 -0.52
C LYS A 95 22.98 -5.10 0.69
N ASP A 96 21.68 -5.30 0.65
CA ASP A 96 20.78 -5.04 1.78
C ASP A 96 20.27 -6.37 2.40
N ASN A 97 19.33 -6.27 3.35
CA ASN A 97 18.77 -7.43 4.02
C ASN A 97 17.43 -7.89 3.44
N THR A 98 17.10 -7.53 2.20
CA THR A 98 15.84 -7.95 1.56
C THR A 98 15.73 -9.47 1.51
N TYR A 99 14.56 -9.99 1.91
CA TYR A 99 14.23 -11.40 1.85
C TYR A 99 13.19 -11.67 0.77
N TYR A 100 13.53 -12.53 -0.18
CA TYR A 100 12.70 -12.88 -1.32
C TYR A 100 11.97 -14.20 -1.07
N THR A 101 10.67 -14.21 -1.38
CA THR A 101 9.78 -15.37 -1.28
C THR A 101 9.14 -15.67 -2.64
N LYS A 102 8.33 -16.74 -2.71
CA LYS A 102 7.53 -17.07 -3.90
C LYS A 102 6.24 -16.24 -4.00
N ASP A 103 6.24 -15.03 -3.45
CA ASP A 103 5.10 -14.11 -3.50
C ASP A 103 5.32 -13.04 -4.57
N LEU A 104 4.27 -12.81 -5.36
CA LEU A 104 4.14 -11.72 -6.32
C LEU A 104 2.92 -10.90 -5.94
N PHE A 105 2.86 -9.63 -6.34
CA PHE A 105 1.77 -8.72 -5.97
C PHE A 105 1.18 -8.00 -7.19
N ILE A 106 -0.02 -7.45 -7.01
CA ILE A 106 -0.68 -6.55 -7.95
C ILE A 106 -0.81 -5.20 -7.28
N TRP A 107 -0.09 -4.18 -7.78
CA TRP A 107 -0.15 -2.84 -7.22
C TRP A 107 0.10 -1.77 -8.29
N PHE A 108 -0.83 -0.83 -8.43
CA PHE A 108 -0.84 0.17 -9.50
C PHE A 108 -0.33 1.54 -9.04
N GLY A 109 0.48 1.57 -7.98
CA GLY A 109 0.87 2.83 -7.35
C GLY A 109 -0.10 3.27 -6.26
N VAL A 110 0.17 4.47 -5.72
CA VAL A 110 -0.65 5.15 -4.72
C VAL A 110 -2.11 5.31 -5.17
N VAL A 111 -2.35 5.35 -6.48
CA VAL A 111 -3.69 5.49 -7.06
C VAL A 111 -4.57 4.25 -6.93
N THR A 112 -4.05 3.10 -6.48
CA THR A 112 -4.81 1.85 -6.41
C THR A 112 -6.08 2.01 -5.59
N GLU A 113 -5.96 2.34 -4.30
CA GLU A 113 -7.12 2.54 -3.42
C GLU A 113 -7.85 3.86 -3.70
N LEU A 114 -7.11 4.91 -4.10
CA LEU A 114 -7.72 6.19 -4.48
C LEU A 114 -8.73 6.03 -5.63
N SER A 115 -8.48 5.08 -6.53
CA SER A 115 -9.35 4.80 -7.69
C SER A 115 -10.76 4.36 -7.30
N PHE A 116 -10.95 3.80 -6.10
CA PHE A 116 -12.18 3.08 -5.73
C PHE A 116 -13.42 3.98 -5.71
N PHE A 117 -13.25 5.28 -5.51
CA PHE A 117 -14.33 6.27 -5.54
C PHE A 117 -14.53 6.92 -6.92
N GLY A 118 -13.79 6.46 -7.92
CA GLY A 118 -13.89 6.92 -9.31
C GLY A 118 -13.25 8.26 -9.65
N PRO A 119 -12.17 8.74 -9.00
CA PRO A 119 -11.40 9.84 -9.58
C PRO A 119 -10.81 9.40 -10.92
N LYS A 120 -10.60 10.34 -11.83
CA LYS A 120 -9.86 10.07 -13.06
C LYS A 120 -8.38 9.89 -12.72
N ILE A 121 -7.72 8.94 -13.37
CA ILE A 121 -6.31 8.61 -13.13
C ILE A 121 -5.51 8.86 -14.40
N ILE A 122 -4.36 9.51 -14.24
CA ILE A 122 -3.35 9.66 -15.28
C ILE A 122 -2.17 8.75 -14.94
N PHE A 123 -1.78 7.91 -15.89
CA PHE A 123 -0.54 7.14 -15.82
C PHE A 123 0.56 7.82 -16.63
N PHE A 124 1.77 7.84 -16.07
CA PHE A 124 2.93 8.48 -16.69
C PHE A 124 3.98 7.43 -17.06
N PRO A 125 4.82 7.67 -18.08
CA PRO A 125 5.82 6.68 -18.51
C PRO A 125 6.98 6.52 -17.53
N ASN A 126 7.26 7.52 -16.70
CA ASN A 126 8.50 7.62 -15.92
C ASN A 126 8.30 8.08 -14.46
N ARG A 127 7.06 8.07 -13.98
CA ARG A 127 6.69 8.32 -12.58
C ARG A 127 5.39 7.61 -12.24
N GLU A 128 5.08 7.54 -10.95
CA GLU A 128 3.82 6.99 -10.45
C GLU A 128 2.59 7.67 -11.05
N GLY A 129 1.51 6.89 -11.19
CA GLY A 129 0.21 7.42 -11.60
C GLY A 129 -0.31 8.44 -10.57
N TRP A 130 -1.18 9.34 -11.02
CA TRP A 130 -1.81 10.34 -10.15
C TRP A 130 -3.29 10.54 -10.47
N ILE A 131 -4.04 11.08 -9.52
CA ILE A 131 -5.44 11.47 -9.74
C ILE A 131 -5.53 12.84 -10.42
N GLU A 132 -6.52 13.05 -11.28
CA GLU A 132 -6.76 14.34 -11.93
C GLU A 132 -7.39 15.36 -10.98
N ASN A 133 -7.06 16.63 -11.20
CA ASN A 133 -7.78 17.76 -10.61
C ASN A 133 -8.97 18.17 -11.50
N PRO A 134 -10.04 18.76 -10.92
CA PRO A 134 -10.25 19.03 -9.49
C PRO A 134 -10.57 17.77 -8.68
N PRO A 135 -10.41 17.79 -7.35
CA PRO A 135 -10.75 16.66 -6.47
C PRO A 135 -12.23 16.30 -6.58
N LEU A 136 -12.57 15.02 -6.34
CA LEU A 136 -13.93 14.50 -6.55
C LEU A 136 -14.99 15.26 -5.72
N LEU A 137 -14.62 15.62 -4.49
CA LEU A 137 -15.40 16.37 -3.52
C LEU A 137 -14.97 17.84 -3.49
N GLU A 138 -14.65 18.46 -4.62
CA GLU A 138 -14.51 19.93 -4.72
C GLU A 138 -15.74 20.66 -4.13
N LYS A 139 -16.92 20.07 -4.31
CA LYS A 139 -18.18 20.47 -3.66
C LYS A 139 -18.57 19.44 -2.60
N LYS A 140 -18.80 19.87 -1.36
CA LYS A 140 -19.10 19.00 -0.21
C LYS A 140 -20.37 18.18 -0.40
N GLU A 141 -21.39 18.77 -1.04
CA GLU A 141 -22.72 18.17 -1.24
C GLU A 141 -22.66 16.88 -2.06
N LYS A 142 -21.58 16.71 -2.84
CA LYS A 142 -21.36 15.51 -3.65
C LYS A 142 -21.13 14.26 -2.78
N LEU A 143 -20.71 14.42 -1.52
CA LEU A 143 -20.53 13.30 -0.57
C LEU A 143 -21.83 12.50 -0.43
N ALA A 144 -22.98 13.16 -0.33
CA ALA A 144 -24.29 12.51 -0.21
C ALA A 144 -24.66 11.63 -1.42
N SER A 145 -24.00 11.82 -2.57
CA SER A 145 -24.21 11.03 -3.79
C SER A 145 -23.19 9.89 -3.97
N LEU A 146 -22.10 9.89 -3.19
CA LEU A 146 -21.11 8.84 -3.25
C LEU A 146 -21.66 7.53 -2.67
N LYS A 147 -21.16 6.43 -3.21
CA LYS A 147 -21.51 5.08 -2.79
C LYS A 147 -20.25 4.37 -2.33
N CYS A 148 -20.40 3.43 -1.40
CA CYS A 148 -19.32 2.51 -1.07
C CYS A 148 -18.80 1.86 -2.36
N PRO A 149 -17.47 1.72 -2.52
CA PRO A 149 -16.90 1.13 -3.72
C PRO A 149 -17.38 -0.30 -3.97
N ASP A 150 -17.73 -0.60 -5.21
CA ASP A 150 -18.05 -1.96 -5.65
C ASP A 150 -16.74 -2.74 -5.81
N PHE A 151 -16.60 -3.85 -5.07
CA PHE A 151 -15.40 -4.68 -5.04
C PHE A 151 -14.99 -5.26 -6.42
N TYR A 152 -15.90 -5.30 -7.40
CA TYR A 152 -15.59 -5.81 -8.73
C TYR A 152 -15.50 -4.70 -9.78
N LYS A 153 -16.23 -3.59 -9.60
CA LYS A 153 -16.48 -2.59 -10.66
C LYS A 153 -15.87 -1.22 -10.41
N SER A 154 -15.62 -0.84 -9.17
CA SER A 154 -15.12 0.49 -8.85
C SER A 154 -13.67 0.68 -9.26
N GLY A 155 -13.36 1.82 -9.87
CA GLY A 155 -11.98 2.25 -10.13
C GLY A 155 -11.14 1.20 -10.87
N LEU A 156 -10.01 0.84 -10.27
CA LEU A 156 -9.09 -0.16 -10.79
C LEU A 156 -9.48 -1.61 -10.47
N MET A 157 -10.59 -1.87 -9.74
CA MET A 157 -10.99 -3.24 -9.39
C MET A 157 -11.16 -4.17 -10.60
N PRO A 158 -11.81 -3.78 -11.72
CA PRO A 158 -11.89 -4.64 -12.90
C PRO A 158 -10.50 -5.07 -13.40
N ARG A 159 -9.54 -4.16 -13.39
CA ARG A 159 -8.16 -4.42 -13.81
C ARG A 159 -7.41 -5.28 -12.79
N ILE A 160 -7.62 -5.06 -11.49
CA ILE A 160 -7.05 -5.90 -10.43
C ILE A 160 -7.50 -7.36 -10.60
N HIS A 161 -8.80 -7.59 -10.83
CA HIS A 161 -9.35 -8.93 -11.10
C HIS A 161 -8.76 -9.56 -12.36
N GLU A 162 -8.68 -8.78 -13.45
CA GLU A 162 -8.04 -9.23 -14.71
C GLU A 162 -6.57 -9.62 -14.49
N PHE A 163 -5.81 -8.80 -13.77
CA PHE A 163 -4.40 -9.07 -13.45
C PHE A 163 -4.28 -10.30 -12.57
N TYR A 164 -5.14 -10.44 -11.57
CA TYR A 164 -5.14 -11.60 -10.68
C TYR A 164 -5.37 -12.89 -11.46
N GLU A 165 -6.36 -12.92 -12.34
CA GLU A 165 -6.63 -14.09 -13.19
C GLU A 165 -5.46 -14.39 -14.14
N LYS A 166 -5.00 -13.38 -14.89
CA LYS A 166 -3.92 -13.54 -15.88
C LYS A 166 -2.60 -13.94 -15.24
N MET A 167 -2.20 -13.28 -14.16
CA MET A 167 -0.95 -13.59 -13.46
C MET A 167 -1.01 -15.00 -12.86
N ASN A 168 -2.12 -15.42 -12.25
CA ASN A 168 -2.24 -16.80 -11.73
C ASN A 168 -2.11 -17.85 -12.85
N LYS A 169 -2.67 -17.59 -14.04
CA LYS A 169 -2.47 -18.45 -15.23
C LYS A 169 -1.01 -18.49 -15.67
N LEU A 170 -0.34 -17.33 -15.72
CA LEU A 170 1.07 -17.22 -16.16
C LEU A 170 2.06 -17.89 -15.18
N VAL A 171 1.85 -17.74 -13.87
CA VAL A 171 2.71 -18.41 -12.86
C VAL A 171 2.45 -19.90 -12.78
N ASN A 172 1.23 -20.35 -13.12
CA ASN A 172 0.82 -21.76 -13.15
C ASN A 172 1.26 -22.53 -11.88
N GLY A 173 1.02 -21.94 -10.71
CA GLY A 173 1.36 -22.53 -9.41
C GLY A 173 2.83 -22.41 -8.97
N ARG A 174 3.74 -21.87 -9.80
CA ARG A 174 5.15 -21.67 -9.42
C ARG A 174 5.33 -20.59 -8.35
N PHE A 175 4.51 -19.55 -8.40
CA PHE A 175 4.50 -18.42 -7.47
C PHE A 175 3.07 -18.16 -7.02
N ARG A 176 2.92 -17.61 -5.81
CA ARG A 176 1.63 -17.14 -5.28
C ARG A 176 1.44 -15.68 -5.69
N VAL A 177 0.33 -15.39 -6.38
CA VAL A 177 -0.08 -14.00 -6.67
C VAL A 177 -0.95 -13.52 -5.52
N LEU A 178 -0.54 -12.42 -4.88
CA LEU A 178 -1.25 -11.80 -3.78
C LEU A 178 -2.24 -10.76 -4.31
N PHE A 179 -3.49 -10.87 -3.88
CA PHE A 179 -4.52 -9.88 -4.15
C PHE A 179 -4.31 -8.66 -3.24
N PRO A 180 -4.42 -7.42 -3.76
CA PRO A 180 -4.11 -6.21 -3.00
C PRO A 180 -4.99 -6.07 -1.76
N MET A 181 -4.50 -5.30 -0.79
CA MET A 181 -5.26 -4.89 0.40
C MET A 181 -5.61 -3.41 0.30
N TRP A 182 -6.64 -2.98 1.02
CA TRP A 182 -6.86 -1.56 1.29
C TRP A 182 -5.96 -1.18 2.46
N VAL A 183 -4.90 -0.42 2.20
CA VAL A 183 -3.91 -0.08 3.24
C VAL A 183 -3.74 1.42 3.45
N ARG A 184 -4.32 2.25 2.60
CA ARG A 184 -4.38 3.69 2.78
C ARG A 184 -5.34 4.02 3.92
N GLY A 185 -4.84 4.74 4.92
CA GLY A 185 -5.67 5.13 6.04
C GLY A 185 -6.81 6.06 5.62
N PRO A 186 -7.91 6.14 6.39
CA PRO A 186 -9.09 6.90 6.00
C PRO A 186 -8.81 8.37 5.69
N PHE A 187 -7.89 8.99 6.45
CA PHE A 187 -7.53 10.39 6.23
C PHE A 187 -6.78 10.61 4.92
N CYS A 188 -5.92 9.68 4.52
CA CYS A 188 -5.23 9.73 3.22
C CYS A 188 -6.26 9.74 2.07
N ILE A 189 -7.27 8.88 2.14
CA ILE A 189 -8.36 8.86 1.17
C ILE A 189 -9.15 10.18 1.22
N ALA A 190 -9.48 10.69 2.41
CA ALA A 190 -10.23 11.94 2.58
C ALA A 190 -9.50 13.13 1.96
N ALA A 191 -8.20 13.27 2.23
CA ALA A 191 -7.35 14.33 1.70
C ALA A 191 -7.30 14.31 0.16
N HIS A 192 -7.30 13.14 -0.46
CA HIS A 192 -7.31 13.03 -1.92
C HIS A 192 -8.70 13.25 -2.53
N LEU A 193 -9.78 12.81 -1.86
CA LEU A 193 -11.14 13.04 -2.33
C LEU A 193 -11.56 14.50 -2.23
N ARG A 194 -11.15 15.19 -1.17
CA ARG A 194 -11.51 16.59 -0.89
C ARG A 194 -10.50 17.61 -1.41
N GLY A 195 -9.25 17.18 -1.57
CA GLY A 195 -8.09 18.05 -1.75
C GLY A 195 -7.47 18.42 -0.40
N LEU A 196 -6.14 18.38 -0.32
CA LEU A 196 -5.40 18.53 0.94
C LEU A 196 -5.68 19.88 1.63
N ASP A 197 -5.63 20.97 0.87
CA ASP A 197 -5.88 22.30 1.41
C ASP A 197 -7.31 22.43 1.95
N ASN A 198 -8.28 21.92 1.18
CA ASN A 198 -9.69 21.98 1.55
C ASN A 198 -10.00 21.16 2.80
N ILE A 199 -9.46 19.94 2.93
CA ILE A 199 -9.76 19.11 4.10
C ILE A 199 -9.17 19.72 5.38
N ILE A 200 -8.00 20.35 5.30
CA ILE A 200 -7.38 21.02 6.46
C ILE A 200 -8.17 22.26 6.87
N ILE A 201 -8.66 23.04 5.90
CA ILE A 201 -9.57 24.16 6.17
C ILE A 201 -10.88 23.64 6.80
N ASP A 202 -11.44 22.56 6.27
CA ASP A 202 -12.68 21.97 6.76
C ASP A 202 -12.54 21.41 8.19
N MET A 203 -11.36 20.94 8.60
CA MET A 203 -11.11 20.55 10.00
C MET A 203 -11.27 21.72 10.98
N LEU A 204 -11.16 22.97 10.49
CA LEU A 204 -11.35 24.18 11.30
C LEU A 204 -12.73 24.81 11.12
N GLU A 205 -13.22 24.85 9.88
CA GLU A 205 -14.44 25.58 9.52
C GLU A 205 -15.70 24.71 9.49
N ASP A 206 -15.57 23.41 9.27
CA ASP A 206 -16.68 22.45 9.17
C ASP A 206 -16.29 21.04 9.65
N PRO A 207 -15.99 20.87 10.96
CA PRO A 207 -15.62 19.59 11.54
C PRO A 207 -16.64 18.47 11.29
N GLU A 208 -17.93 18.82 11.24
CA GLU A 208 -19.03 17.89 11.03
C GLU A 208 -18.89 17.20 9.66
N PHE A 209 -18.65 17.96 8.60
CA PHE A 209 -18.40 17.41 7.27
C PHE A 209 -17.17 16.47 7.25
N VAL A 210 -16.09 16.82 7.95
CA VAL A 210 -14.89 15.97 8.01
C VAL A 210 -15.23 14.63 8.68
N HIS A 211 -15.98 14.65 9.77
CA HIS A 211 -16.43 13.43 10.44
C HIS A 211 -17.37 12.57 9.58
N GLU A 212 -18.27 13.19 8.81
CA GLU A 212 -19.13 12.50 7.84
C GLU A 212 -18.29 11.80 6.76
N LEU A 213 -17.31 12.50 6.20
CA LEU A 213 -16.40 11.96 5.19
C LEU A 213 -15.57 10.80 5.74
N MET A 214 -14.98 10.97 6.92
CA MET A 214 -14.17 9.93 7.57
C MET A 214 -15.00 8.70 7.93
N ARG A 215 -16.25 8.88 8.38
CA ARG A 215 -17.20 7.80 8.63
C ARG A 215 -17.51 7.03 7.35
N PHE A 216 -17.85 7.75 6.28
CA PHE A 216 -18.16 7.16 4.97
C PHE A 216 -16.99 6.32 4.42
N ILE A 217 -15.76 6.84 4.50
CA ILE A 217 -14.56 6.13 4.03
C ILE A 217 -14.30 4.88 4.89
N THR A 218 -14.39 5.01 6.22
CA THR A 218 -14.15 3.89 7.13
C THR A 218 -15.17 2.76 6.95
N ASP A 219 -16.45 3.10 6.71
CA ASP A 219 -17.47 2.10 6.37
C ASP A 219 -17.23 1.47 5.00
N SER A 220 -16.83 2.27 4.01
CA SER A 220 -16.45 1.80 2.68
C SER A 220 -15.30 0.78 2.73
N GLU A 221 -14.27 1.06 3.52
CA GLU A 221 -13.13 0.16 3.70
C GLU A 221 -13.57 -1.18 4.33
N LYS A 222 -14.35 -1.14 5.41
CA LYS A 222 -14.85 -2.37 6.07
C LYS A 222 -15.68 -3.23 5.12
N GLU A 223 -16.54 -2.62 4.31
CA GLU A 223 -17.34 -3.37 3.32
C GLU A 223 -16.46 -3.96 2.20
N TRP A 224 -15.51 -3.19 1.66
CA TRP A 224 -14.59 -3.68 0.64
C TRP A 224 -13.75 -4.86 1.17
N VAL A 225 -13.28 -4.80 2.41
CA VAL A 225 -12.49 -5.86 3.05
C VAL A 225 -13.31 -7.12 3.29
N LYS A 226 -14.58 -7.00 3.68
CA LYS A 226 -15.51 -8.14 3.79
C LYS A 226 -15.68 -8.83 2.44
N GLU A 227 -15.85 -8.07 1.36
CA GLU A 227 -15.96 -8.63 0.01
C GLU A 227 -14.65 -9.28 -0.44
N ARG A 228 -13.49 -8.68 -0.13
CA ARG A 228 -12.19 -9.30 -0.37
C ARG A 228 -12.03 -10.63 0.36
N ALA A 229 -12.39 -10.68 1.64
CA ALA A 229 -12.32 -11.89 2.46
C ALA A 229 -13.19 -13.01 1.86
N LYS A 230 -14.42 -12.68 1.42
CA LYS A 230 -15.31 -13.61 0.71
C LYS A 230 -14.70 -14.09 -0.61
N PHE A 231 -14.19 -13.18 -1.43
CA PHE A 231 -13.58 -13.49 -2.73
C PHE A 231 -12.37 -14.43 -2.61
N LEU A 232 -11.53 -14.22 -1.61
CA LEU A 232 -10.33 -15.05 -1.38
C LEU A 232 -10.61 -16.32 -0.56
N HIS A 233 -11.81 -16.47 0.01
CA HIS A 233 -12.13 -17.50 0.99
C HIS A 233 -11.16 -17.50 2.19
N LEU A 234 -10.77 -16.31 2.65
CA LEU A 234 -9.86 -16.09 3.77
C LEU A 234 -10.54 -15.26 4.86
N PRO A 235 -10.15 -15.43 6.13
CA PRO A 235 -10.61 -14.52 7.18
C PRO A 235 -10.08 -13.10 6.92
N ILE A 236 -10.73 -12.12 7.54
CA ILE A 236 -10.18 -10.78 7.67
C ILE A 236 -8.97 -10.89 8.60
N ASP A 237 -7.81 -10.51 8.08
CA ASP A 237 -6.54 -10.48 8.81
C ASP A 237 -6.16 -9.03 9.12
N LYS A 238 -5.18 -8.85 10.01
CA LYS A 238 -4.63 -7.54 10.38
C LYS A 238 -4.17 -6.76 9.14
N THR A 239 -4.31 -5.44 9.18
CA THR A 239 -3.99 -4.57 8.04
C THR A 239 -2.76 -3.70 8.26
N PHE A 240 -2.43 -2.91 7.24
CA PHE A 240 -1.44 -1.83 7.25
C PHE A 240 -2.19 -0.50 7.15
N LEU A 241 -1.65 0.56 7.75
CA LEU A 241 -2.13 1.93 7.64
C LEU A 241 -1.00 2.81 7.10
N PHE A 242 -1.16 3.29 5.86
CA PHE A 242 -0.28 4.26 5.22
C PHE A 242 -0.97 5.62 5.23
N ASN A 243 -0.40 6.54 6.01
CA ASN A 243 -0.93 7.84 6.39
C ASN A 243 0.06 8.96 6.07
N ASP A 244 0.46 9.07 4.81
CA ASP A 244 1.57 9.94 4.39
C ASP A 244 1.32 11.43 4.70
N GLU A 245 0.07 11.82 4.95
CA GLU A 245 -0.39 13.17 5.29
C GLU A 245 -0.36 13.49 6.80
N ILE A 246 -0.08 12.51 7.67
CA ILE A 246 -0.11 12.73 9.13
C ILE A 246 1.26 13.17 9.62
N GLY A 247 1.37 14.41 10.08
CA GLY A 247 2.59 14.89 10.73
C GLY A 247 2.74 16.39 10.60
N LEU A 248 3.69 16.96 11.35
CA LEU A 248 3.96 18.39 11.31
C LEU A 248 4.64 18.80 9.98
N PRO A 249 4.33 20.00 9.47
CA PRO A 249 3.39 21.00 10.00
C PRO A 249 1.96 20.84 9.46
N LEU A 250 1.64 19.73 8.80
CA LEU A 250 0.42 19.58 8.02
C LEU A 250 -0.83 19.39 8.89
N ILE A 251 -0.70 18.55 9.92
CA ILE A 251 -1.74 18.26 10.91
C ILE A 251 -1.08 18.36 12.29
N THR A 252 -1.80 18.82 13.30
CA THR A 252 -1.32 18.84 14.69
C THR A 252 -1.76 17.59 15.46
N PRO A 253 -1.14 17.25 16.60
CA PRO A 253 -1.60 16.13 17.44
C PRO A 253 -3.08 16.23 17.83
N GLU A 254 -3.60 17.43 18.09
CA GLU A 254 -5.02 17.66 18.45
C GLU A 254 -5.94 17.32 17.28
N MET A 255 -5.59 17.79 16.07
CA MET A 255 -6.34 17.46 14.85
C MET A 255 -6.31 15.95 14.56
N TYR A 256 -5.17 15.29 14.78
CA TYR A 256 -5.08 13.83 14.63
C TYR A 256 -5.94 13.09 15.67
N GLU A 257 -5.92 13.53 16.93
CA GLU A 257 -6.72 12.94 18.00
C GLU A 257 -8.22 13.06 17.75
N GLU A 258 -8.68 14.18 17.18
CA GLU A 258 -10.09 14.41 16.85
C GLU A 258 -10.52 13.68 15.57
N PHE A 259 -9.85 13.93 14.46
CA PHE A 259 -10.38 13.60 13.14
C PHE A 259 -9.90 12.26 12.59
N VAL A 260 -8.80 11.69 13.10
CA VAL A 260 -8.15 10.53 12.47
C VAL A 260 -8.08 9.33 13.41
N LEU A 261 -7.49 9.50 14.60
CA LEU A 261 -7.23 8.42 15.55
C LEU A 261 -8.49 7.60 15.90
N PRO A 262 -9.70 8.18 16.09
CA PRO A 262 -10.88 7.39 16.42
C PRO A 262 -11.22 6.36 15.34
N TYR A 263 -11.06 6.73 14.07
CA TYR A 263 -11.32 5.86 12.92
C TYR A 263 -10.23 4.79 12.75
N GLU A 264 -8.96 5.13 13.02
CA GLU A 264 -7.87 4.15 13.03
C GLU A 264 -8.04 3.11 14.15
N ILE A 265 -8.47 3.52 15.35
CA ILE A 265 -8.79 2.60 16.44
C ILE A 265 -9.95 1.69 16.07
N GLU A 266 -11.00 2.23 15.43
CA GLU A 266 -12.12 1.43 14.95
C GLU A 266 -11.66 0.38 13.93
N LEU A 267 -10.87 0.78 12.93
CA LEU A 267 -10.31 -0.16 11.95
C LEU A 267 -9.42 -1.20 12.63
N ALA A 268 -8.55 -0.80 13.56
CA ALA A 268 -7.71 -1.73 14.31
C ALA A 268 -8.56 -2.80 15.02
N ASN A 269 -9.68 -2.41 15.64
CA ASN A 269 -10.59 -3.36 16.27
C ASN A 269 -11.27 -4.28 15.23
N PHE A 270 -11.69 -3.74 14.09
CA PHE A 270 -12.29 -4.52 13.00
C PHE A 270 -11.33 -5.55 12.39
N TYR A 271 -10.07 -5.17 12.17
CA TYR A 271 -9.02 -6.03 11.62
C TYR A 271 -8.37 -6.95 12.67
N GLY A 272 -8.68 -6.79 13.95
CA GLY A 272 -8.02 -7.51 15.05
C GLY A 272 -6.58 -7.04 15.32
N GLY A 273 -6.21 -5.86 14.84
CA GLY A 273 -4.93 -5.18 15.05
C GLY A 273 -4.34 -4.59 13.77
N ILE A 274 -3.36 -3.69 13.93
CA ILE A 274 -2.61 -3.07 12.83
C ILE A 274 -1.20 -3.64 12.78
N LEU A 275 -0.79 -4.25 11.67
CA LEU A 275 0.58 -4.74 11.53
C LEU A 275 1.57 -3.58 11.42
N TYR A 276 1.20 -2.53 10.69
CA TYR A 276 2.14 -1.50 10.28
C TYR A 276 1.42 -0.16 10.17
N TRP A 277 1.98 0.87 10.77
CA TRP A 277 1.52 2.25 10.63
C TRP A 277 2.68 3.08 10.07
N HIS A 278 2.41 3.90 9.06
CA HIS A 278 3.42 4.76 8.46
C HIS A 278 2.92 6.17 8.16
N SER A 279 3.80 7.15 8.35
CA SER A 279 3.72 8.45 7.71
C SER A 279 5.09 8.90 7.22
N CYS A 280 5.11 9.68 6.14
CA CYS A 280 6.30 10.40 5.66
C CYS A 280 6.64 11.63 6.52
N GLY A 281 5.65 12.16 7.25
CA GLY A 281 5.75 13.40 8.03
C GLY A 281 6.60 13.29 9.29
N ASP A 282 6.77 14.42 9.96
CA ASP A 282 7.32 14.46 11.32
C ASP A 282 6.22 14.05 12.32
N THR A 283 6.43 12.93 12.98
CA THR A 283 5.44 12.30 13.88
C THR A 283 5.92 12.20 15.33
N SER A 284 6.98 12.93 15.73
CA SER A 284 7.55 12.84 17.08
C SER A 284 6.50 13.14 18.16
N ASP A 285 5.66 14.14 17.92
CA ASP A 285 4.62 14.58 18.87
C ASP A 285 3.36 13.70 18.84
N PHE A 286 3.26 12.76 17.89
CA PHE A 286 2.10 11.89 17.71
C PHE A 286 2.27 10.54 18.39
N ILE A 287 3.49 10.20 18.83
CA ILE A 287 3.86 8.86 19.33
C ILE A 287 2.91 8.37 20.43
N THR A 288 2.55 9.23 21.38
CA THR A 288 1.64 8.87 22.48
C THR A 288 0.22 8.55 21.99
N LEU A 289 -0.24 9.25 20.96
CA LEU A 289 -1.55 9.04 20.35
C LEU A 289 -1.56 7.76 19.49
N ILE A 290 -0.54 7.57 18.65
CA ILE A 290 -0.40 6.39 17.77
C ILE A 290 -0.27 5.10 18.60
N LYS A 291 0.37 5.16 19.78
CA LYS A 291 0.42 4.04 20.73
C LYS A 291 -0.96 3.57 21.23
N LYS A 292 -2.00 4.40 21.12
CA LYS A 292 -3.37 4.02 21.48
C LYS A 292 -3.99 3.05 20.46
N ILE A 293 -3.43 2.92 19.25
CA ILE A 293 -3.94 2.03 18.20
C ILE A 293 -3.74 0.55 18.62
N PRO A 294 -4.84 -0.23 18.77
CA PRO A 294 -4.76 -1.62 19.19
C PRO A 294 -3.92 -2.51 18.26
N GLY A 295 -3.07 -3.33 18.87
CA GLY A 295 -2.32 -4.36 18.14
C GLY A 295 -1.29 -3.84 17.15
N LEU A 296 -0.91 -2.56 17.22
CA LEU A 296 0.13 -1.95 16.39
C LEU A 296 1.46 -2.70 16.56
N LYS A 297 1.94 -3.36 15.51
CA LYS A 297 3.17 -4.15 15.54
C LYS A 297 4.42 -3.38 15.10
N MET A 298 4.32 -2.52 14.10
CA MET A 298 5.43 -1.71 13.61
C MET A 298 5.00 -0.27 13.35
N PHE A 299 5.73 0.68 13.94
CA PHE A 299 5.58 2.11 13.70
C PHE A 299 6.75 2.58 12.81
N HIS A 300 6.46 2.92 11.56
CA HIS A 300 7.45 3.33 10.56
C HIS A 300 7.36 4.83 10.29
N VAL A 301 8.40 5.55 10.70
CA VAL A 301 8.40 7.01 10.74
C VAL A 301 9.15 7.64 9.56
N GLY A 302 8.81 8.89 9.26
CA GLY A 302 9.59 9.70 8.34
C GLY A 302 10.98 10.04 8.91
N PRO A 303 11.94 10.41 8.06
CA PRO A 303 13.33 10.67 8.48
C PRO A 303 13.50 11.90 9.39
N LYS A 304 12.44 12.67 9.61
CA LYS A 304 12.43 13.86 10.48
C LYS A 304 11.89 13.59 11.89
N THR A 305 11.29 12.42 12.12
CA THR A 305 10.68 12.04 13.42
C THR A 305 11.73 11.71 14.48
#